data_AF-A0A7C3XDL4-F1
#
_entry.id   AF-A0A7C3XDL4-F1
#
_cell.length_a   1.000
_cell.length_b   1.000
_cell.length_c   1.000
_cell.angle_alpha   90.00
_cell.angle_beta   90.00
_cell.angle_gamma   90.00
#
_symmetry.space_group_name_H-M   'P 1'
#
loop_
_entity.id
_entity.type
_entity.pdbx_description
1 polymer ?
#
loop_
_entity_poly.entity_id
_entity_poly.type
_entity_poly.pdbx_seq_one_letter_code
_entity_poly.pdbx_strand_id
1 'polypeptide(L)'
;MPRREVHDSFTQEVKRELVRLPLGPMHEQRAELAGLFFGAGTFEIASGGEYTVRLSLSGPGVARRALKLLKAFDVTAELRTARTAPVGLRYEIVLGDAPRQVQLLNEVGVLSDAFL
;
A
#
# COMPACT_ATOMS: atom_id res chain seq x y z
N MET A 1 -20.72 -33.78 -3.98
CA MET A 1 -19.37 -33.19 -4.09
C MET A 1 -19.08 -32.42 -2.80
N PRO A 2 -18.22 -32.90 -1.88
CA PRO A 2 -17.90 -32.14 -0.69
C PRO A 2 -17.15 -30.86 -1.09
N ARG A 3 -17.61 -29.71 -0.59
CA ARG A 3 -16.98 -28.40 -0.80
C ARG A 3 -15.62 -28.47 -0.12
N ARG A 4 -14.54 -28.49 -0.91
CA ARG A 4 -13.17 -28.47 -0.39
C ARG A 4 -13.04 -27.19 0.45
N GLU A 5 -12.85 -27.33 1.76
CA GLU A 5 -12.53 -26.20 2.62
C GLU A 5 -11.15 -25.69 2.20
N VAL A 6 -11.15 -24.61 1.42
CA VAL A 6 -9.93 -23.87 1.15
C VAL A 6 -9.65 -23.06 2.42
N HIS A 7 -8.85 -23.62 3.31
CA HIS A 7 -8.27 -22.83 4.38
C HIS A 7 -7.31 -21.81 3.75
N ASP A 8 -7.50 -20.54 4.11
CA ASP A 8 -6.54 -19.50 3.77
C ASP A 8 -5.17 -19.88 4.35
N SER A 9 -4.08 -19.43 3.73
CA SER A 9 -2.76 -19.64 4.32
C SER A 9 -2.64 -18.88 5.64
N PHE A 10 -1.82 -19.38 6.56
CA PHE A 10 -1.54 -18.72 7.84
C PHE A 10 -1.23 -17.22 7.68
N THR A 11 -0.44 -16.86 6.66
CA THR A 11 -0.14 -15.45 6.33
C THR A 11 -1.40 -14.63 6.02
N GLN A 12 -2.37 -15.19 5.30
CA GLN A 12 -3.62 -14.48 4.99
C GLN A 12 -4.53 -14.36 6.20
N GLU A 13 -4.55 -15.38 7.05
CA GLU A 13 -5.28 -15.36 8.32
C GLU A 13 -4.74 -14.26 9.24
N VAL A 14 -3.43 -14.25 9.49
CA VAL A 14 -2.78 -13.21 10.31
C VAL A 14 -3.01 -11.81 9.73
N LYS A 15 -2.85 -11.63 8.41
CA LYS A 15 -3.14 -10.33 7.78
C LYS A 15 -4.60 -9.90 7.96
N ARG A 16 -5.56 -10.83 7.93
CA ARG A 16 -6.97 -10.54 8.14
C ARG A 16 -7.29 -10.13 9.58
N GLU A 17 -6.58 -10.67 10.55
CA GLU A 17 -6.70 -10.25 11.95
C GLU A 17 -6.10 -8.86 12.15
N LEU A 18 -4.86 -8.65 11.69
CA LEU A 18 -4.14 -7.38 11.85
C LEU A 18 -4.90 -6.18 11.25
N VAL A 19 -5.54 -6.36 10.08
CA VAL A 19 -6.27 -5.25 9.45
C VAL A 19 -7.50 -4.78 10.23
N ARG A 20 -7.99 -5.58 11.20
CA ARG A 20 -9.14 -5.25 12.05
C ARG A 20 -8.76 -4.46 13.30
N LEU A 21 -7.48 -4.40 13.65
CA LEU A 21 -7.01 -3.58 14.77
C LEU A 21 -7.36 -2.11 14.51
N PRO A 22 -7.71 -1.33 15.54
CA PRO A 22 -7.94 0.11 15.37
C PRO A 22 -6.69 0.78 14.82
N LEU A 23 -6.89 1.91 14.13
CA LEU A 23 -5.77 2.77 13.77
C LEU A 23 -5.29 3.49 15.04
N GLY A 24 -4.00 3.45 15.30
CA GLY A 24 -3.37 4.14 16.42
C GLY A 24 -3.27 5.67 16.20
N PRO A 25 -2.54 6.39 17.07
CA PRO A 25 -2.19 7.79 16.85
C PRO A 25 -1.44 8.02 15.52
N MET A 26 -1.39 9.28 15.07
CA MET A 26 -0.81 9.65 13.77
C MET A 26 0.61 9.14 13.52
N HIS A 27 1.46 9.09 14.55
CA HIS A 27 2.84 8.60 14.40
C HIS A 27 2.89 7.08 14.14
N GLU A 28 1.99 6.29 14.72
CA GLU A 28 1.87 4.86 14.44
C GLU A 28 1.33 4.61 13.03
N GLN A 29 0.34 5.40 12.60
CA GLN A 29 -0.20 5.33 11.24
C GLN A 29 0.86 5.66 10.19
N ARG A 30 1.71 6.66 10.45
CA ARG A 30 2.86 6.99 9.61
C ARG A 30 3.86 5.83 9.55
N ALA A 31 4.19 5.24 10.69
CA ALA A 31 5.10 4.10 10.75
C ALA A 31 4.53 2.88 9.99
N GLU A 32 3.22 2.65 10.09
CA GLU A 32 2.56 1.59 9.32
C GLU A 32 2.60 1.86 7.81
N LEU A 33 2.32 3.09 7.37
CA LEU A 33 2.47 3.47 5.96
C LEU A 33 3.90 3.28 5.47
N ALA A 34 4.90 3.72 6.24
CA ALA A 34 6.30 3.49 5.90
C ALA A 34 6.57 1.99 5.72
N GLY A 35 6.15 1.16 6.68
CA GLY A 35 6.29 -0.30 6.57
C GLY A 35 5.62 -0.89 5.33
N LEU A 36 4.45 -0.38 4.91
CA LEU A 36 3.79 -0.80 3.68
C LEU A 36 4.58 -0.39 2.43
N PHE A 37 5.09 0.85 2.36
CA PHE A 37 5.88 1.32 1.22
C PHE A 37 7.20 0.58 1.09
N PHE A 38 7.93 0.37 2.19
CA PHE A 38 9.20 -0.36 2.13
C PHE A 38 9.00 -1.87 1.93
N GLY A 39 7.90 -2.45 2.43
CA GLY A 39 7.65 -3.89 2.35
C GLY A 39 6.91 -4.36 1.08
N ALA A 40 6.11 -3.49 0.48
CA ALA A 40 5.25 -3.84 -0.66
C ALA A 40 5.18 -2.76 -1.76
N GLY A 41 5.99 -1.71 -1.64
CA GLY A 41 6.08 -0.63 -2.61
C GLY A 41 7.07 -0.91 -3.74
N THR A 42 6.85 -0.22 -4.84
CA THR A 42 7.77 -0.12 -5.98
C THR A 42 7.84 1.35 -6.37
N PHE A 43 9.07 1.87 -6.51
CA PHE A 43 9.34 3.21 -7.01
C PHE A 43 9.69 3.10 -8.49
N GLU A 44 8.92 3.76 -9.34
CA GLU A 44 9.08 3.74 -10.79
C GLU A 44 9.46 5.15 -11.25
N ILE A 45 10.57 5.26 -12.00
CA ILE A 45 11.03 6.52 -12.60
C ILE A 45 10.82 6.41 -14.10
N ALA A 46 10.03 7.32 -14.66
CA ALA A 46 9.83 7.44 -16.09
C ALA A 46 10.81 8.46 -16.69
N SER A 47 10.98 8.41 -18.02
CA SER A 47 11.71 9.44 -18.74
C SER A 47 11.04 10.80 -18.54
N GLY A 48 11.83 11.85 -18.25
CA GLY A 48 11.31 13.20 -18.02
C GLY A 48 11.18 13.60 -16.54
N GLY A 49 11.61 12.74 -15.60
CA GLY A 49 11.61 13.05 -14.17
C GLY A 49 10.28 12.78 -13.47
N GLU A 50 9.27 12.30 -14.20
CA GLU A 50 8.04 11.78 -13.62
C GLU A 50 8.35 10.51 -12.83
N TYR A 51 7.78 10.39 -11.64
CA TYR A 51 7.87 9.18 -10.84
C TYR A 51 6.50 8.74 -10.34
N THR A 52 6.39 7.45 -10.07
CA THR A 52 5.19 6.82 -9.54
C THR A 52 5.59 5.86 -8.44
N VAL A 53 4.83 5.85 -7.34
CA VAL A 53 4.99 4.89 -6.25
C VAL A 53 3.77 3.98 -6.22
N ARG A 54 4.02 2.67 -6.32
CA ARG A 54 2.96 1.66 -6.39
C ARG A 54 3.09 0.68 -5.22
N LEU A 55 2.04 0.54 -4.43
CA LEU A 55 1.89 -0.55 -3.46
C LEU A 55 1.18 -1.73 -4.12
N SER A 56 1.74 -2.95 -4.07
CA SER A 56 1.11 -4.15 -4.66
C SER A 56 0.68 -5.17 -3.60
N LEU A 57 -0.62 -5.22 -3.31
CA LEU A 57 -1.17 -5.94 -2.17
C LEU A 57 -1.98 -7.17 -2.60
N SER A 58 -1.81 -8.31 -1.92
CA SER A 58 -2.49 -9.57 -2.27
C SER A 58 -3.91 -9.72 -1.73
N GLY A 59 -4.35 -8.82 -0.84
CA GLY A 59 -5.60 -8.98 -0.09
C GLY A 59 -6.39 -7.68 0.02
N PRO A 60 -7.72 -7.71 -0.17
CA PRO A 60 -8.54 -6.49 -0.17
C PRO A 60 -8.62 -5.83 1.22
N GLY A 61 -8.44 -6.59 2.30
CA GLY A 61 -8.39 -6.05 3.66
C GLY A 61 -7.19 -5.13 3.87
N VAL A 62 -6.02 -5.55 3.38
CA VAL A 62 -4.78 -4.76 3.46
C VAL A 62 -4.89 -3.52 2.57
N ALA A 63 -5.44 -3.66 1.36
CA ALA A 63 -5.67 -2.50 0.47
C ALA A 63 -6.59 -1.45 1.09
N ARG A 64 -7.71 -1.88 1.70
CA ARG A 64 -8.60 -0.96 2.42
C ARG A 64 -7.91 -0.29 3.62
N ARG A 65 -7.06 -1.02 4.35
CA ARG A 65 -6.31 -0.44 5.47
C ARG A 65 -5.31 0.60 4.99
N ALA A 66 -4.55 0.31 3.93
CA ALA A 66 -3.66 1.27 3.29
C ALA A 66 -4.42 2.53 2.83
N LEU A 67 -5.57 2.39 2.16
CA LEU A 67 -6.40 3.53 1.76
C LEU A 67 -6.92 4.35 2.95
N LYS A 68 -7.31 3.69 4.06
CA LYS A 68 -7.71 4.39 5.29
C LYS A 68 -6.55 5.18 5.89
N LEU A 69 -5.36 4.59 5.93
CA LEU A 69 -4.15 5.27 6.38
C LEU A 69 -3.87 6.49 5.49
N LEU A 70 -3.84 6.34 4.17
CA LEU A 70 -3.64 7.45 3.22
C LEU A 70 -4.64 8.59 3.43
N LYS A 71 -5.93 8.25 3.63
CA LYS A 71 -6.98 9.22 3.92
C LYS A 71 -6.73 10.01 5.20
N ALA A 72 -6.12 9.42 6.23
CA ALA A 72 -5.78 10.14 7.46
C ALA A 72 -4.71 11.24 7.24
N PHE A 73 -3.93 11.12 6.15
CA PHE A 73 -3.00 12.13 5.69
C PHE A 73 -3.56 12.96 4.53
N ASP A 74 -4.87 12.97 4.31
CA ASP A 74 -5.51 13.72 3.21
C ASP A 74 -4.95 13.40 1.81
N VAL A 75 -4.47 12.16 1.63
CA VAL A 75 -3.96 11.67 0.35
C VAL A 75 -5.04 10.83 -0.33
N THR A 76 -5.44 11.27 -1.52
CA THR A 76 -6.16 10.43 -2.48
C THR A 76 -5.17 9.64 -3.32
N ALA A 77 -5.52 8.40 -3.65
CA ALA A 77 -4.68 7.53 -4.45
C ALA A 77 -5.55 6.76 -5.44
N GLU A 78 -4.96 6.38 -6.57
CA GLU A 78 -5.64 5.52 -7.52
C GLU A 78 -5.58 4.06 -7.03
N LEU A 79 -6.72 3.36 -7.07
CA LEU A 79 -6.79 1.92 -6.80
C LEU A 79 -7.04 1.17 -8.11
N ARG A 80 -6.13 0.27 -8.45
CA ARG A 80 -6.24 -0.64 -9.60
C ARG A 80 -6.31 -2.09 -9.12
N THR A 81 -6.83 -2.96 -9.97
CA THR A 81 -6.70 -4.40 -9.80
C THR A 81 -5.90 -4.97 -10.97
N ALA A 82 -4.84 -5.71 -10.64
CA ALA A 82 -3.99 -6.37 -11.62
C ALA A 82 -4.09 -7.89 -11.41
N ARG A 83 -4.16 -8.67 -12.49
CA ARG A 83 -4.16 -10.13 -12.41
C ARG A 83 -3.16 -10.69 -13.40
N THR A 84 -2.10 -11.31 -12.89
CA THR A 84 -1.05 -11.92 -13.71
C THR A 84 -0.74 -13.31 -13.18
N ALA A 85 -0.65 -14.31 -14.07
CA ALA A 85 -0.18 -15.64 -13.69
C ALA A 85 1.35 -15.63 -13.52
N PRO A 86 1.92 -16.35 -12.53
CA PRO A 86 1.27 -17.19 -11.52
C PRO A 86 0.83 -16.43 -10.26
N VAL A 87 1.07 -15.12 -10.18
CA VAL A 87 0.92 -14.27 -8.98
C VAL A 87 -0.53 -14.09 -8.51
N GLY A 88 -1.50 -14.19 -9.42
CA GLY A 88 -2.92 -14.03 -9.12
C GLY A 88 -3.36 -12.56 -9.04
N LEU A 89 -4.43 -12.29 -8.29
CA LEU A 89 -5.01 -10.96 -8.12
C LEU A 89 -4.17 -10.10 -7.17
N ARG A 90 -3.89 -8.86 -7.58
CA ARG A 90 -3.25 -7.82 -6.80
C ARG A 90 -4.14 -6.58 -6.78
N TYR A 91 -4.14 -5.90 -5.64
CA TYR A 91 -4.72 -4.59 -5.43
C TYR A 91 -3.56 -3.60 -5.42
N GLU A 92 -3.53 -2.73 -6.42
CA GLU A 92 -2.45 -1.79 -6.61
C GLU A 92 -2.90 -0.39 -6.24
N ILE A 93 -2.21 0.23 -5.28
CA ILE A 93 -2.45 1.62 -4.92
C ILE A 93 -1.33 2.44 -5.51
N VAL A 94 -1.68 3.43 -6.32
CA VAL A 94 -0.74 4.22 -7.11
C VAL A 94 -0.76 5.67 -6.64
N LEU A 95 0.42 6.19 -6.34
CA LEU A 95 0.71 7.59 -6.05
C LEU A 95 1.60 8.13 -7.17
N GLY A 96 1.27 9.32 -7.68
CA GLY A 96 2.08 10.06 -8.63
C GLY A 96 2.78 11.25 -7.96
N ASP A 97 2.78 12.38 -8.67
CA ASP A 97 3.53 13.60 -8.36
C ASP A 97 2.67 14.71 -7.75
N ALA A 98 1.41 14.43 -7.40
CA ALA A 98 0.55 15.44 -6.77
C ALA A 98 1.18 15.94 -5.44
N PRO A 99 1.16 17.26 -5.14
CA PRO A 99 1.94 17.83 -4.04
C PRO A 99 1.74 17.14 -2.68
N ARG A 100 0.49 16.77 -2.36
CA ARG A 100 0.18 16.08 -1.10
C ARG A 100 0.70 14.64 -1.05
N GLN A 101 0.73 13.95 -2.19
CA GLN A 101 1.29 12.61 -2.31
C GLN A 101 2.82 12.66 -2.15
N VAL A 102 3.48 13.63 -2.78
CA VAL A 102 4.92 13.86 -2.62
C VAL A 102 5.29 14.20 -1.18
N GLN A 103 4.52 15.08 -0.55
CA GLN A 103 4.71 15.41 0.87
C GLN A 103 4.58 14.17 1.75
N LEU A 104 3.56 13.34 1.54
CA LEU A 104 3.42 12.08 2.28
C LEU A 104 4.63 11.17 2.08
N LEU A 105 5.09 10.99 0.83
CA LEU A 105 6.24 10.14 0.52
C LEU A 105 7.52 10.62 1.22
N ASN A 106 7.70 11.93 1.40
CA ASN A 106 8.75 12.49 2.25
C ASN A 106 8.50 12.20 3.74
N GLU A 107 7.29 12.42 4.25
CA GLU A 107 6.93 12.16 5.66
C GLU A 107 7.12 10.69 6.06
N VAL A 108 6.90 9.74 5.14
CA VAL A 108 7.10 8.30 5.37
C VAL A 108 8.52 7.82 5.01
N GLY A 109 9.38 8.71 4.53
CA GLY A 109 10.79 8.44 4.23
C GLY A 109 11.06 7.69 2.92
N VAL A 110 10.07 7.58 2.01
CA VAL A 110 10.25 6.98 0.68
C VAL A 110 11.03 7.93 -0.24
N LEU A 111 10.70 9.22 -0.15
CA LEU A 111 11.47 10.30 -0.76
C LEU A 111 12.27 11.00 0.33
N SER A 112 13.40 11.58 -0.06
CA SER A 112 14.19 12.44 0.81
C SER A 112 14.71 13.61 0.00
N ASP A 113 14.75 14.80 0.61
CA ASP A 113 15.30 16.02 0.01
C ASP A 113 16.81 15.93 -0.29
N ALA A 114 17.48 14.82 0.03
CA ALA A 114 18.91 14.60 -0.20
C ALA A 114 19.32 14.44 -1.68
N PHE A 115 18.37 14.54 -2.61
CA PHE A 115 18.59 14.40 -4.06
C PHE A 115 18.38 15.69 -4.86
N LEU A 116 18.13 16.82 -4.19
CA LEU A 116 18.05 18.16 -4.81
C LEU A 116 19.30 19.00 -4.50
#